data_AF-A0A2G4T8A3-F1
#
_entry.id   AF-A0A2G4T8A3-F1
#
_cell.length_a   1.000
_cell.length_b   1.000
_cell.length_c   1.000
_cell.angle_alpha   90.00
_cell.angle_beta   90.00
_cell.angle_gamma   90.00
#
_symmetry.space_group_name_H-M   'P 1'
#
loop_
_entity.id
_entity.type
_entity.pdbx_description
1 polymer ?
#
loop_
_entity_poly.entity_id
_entity_poly.type
_entity_poly.pdbx_seq_one_letter_code
_entity_poly.pdbx_strand_id
1 'polypeptide(L)'
;MQEKVQERRKKREKVEKEQEDLEKEMEKLKEKKEGLERESSLKRNQAIQLQNQVRSMETQRGNHLTAYGENMPKVLEEIRRENRWQKRRPVGPFGTFVQLKYSQYANILESYLGKTLNAFVVESFQDKQLLIEILKRNNMSYIPVMVAPYDLFEYAEGEPDEQHLTALRALTFKDEWVKRQMIIANKIESTILMENREEAD
;
A
#
# COMPACT_ATOMS: atom_id res chain seq x y z
N MET A 1 -8.49 -63.01 60.76
CA MET A 1 -7.26 -62.84 59.94
C MET A 1 -7.58 -62.80 58.45
N GLN A 2 -8.48 -63.66 57.94
CA GLN A 2 -8.88 -63.69 56.52
C GLN A 2 -9.61 -62.42 56.03
N GLU A 3 -10.53 -61.82 56.80
CA GLU A 3 -11.24 -60.60 56.40
C GLU A 3 -10.31 -59.40 56.16
N LYS A 4 -9.33 -59.17 57.04
CA LYS A 4 -8.32 -58.11 56.87
C LYS A 4 -7.47 -58.29 55.62
N VAL A 5 -7.20 -59.54 55.21
CA VAL A 5 -6.47 -59.85 53.97
C VAL A 5 -7.35 -59.56 52.75
N GLN A 6 -8.64 -59.88 52.82
CA GLN A 6 -9.61 -59.65 51.75
C GLN A 6 -9.90 -58.15 51.54
N GLU A 7 -10.01 -57.38 52.61
CA GLU A 7 -10.18 -55.93 52.58
C GLU A 7 -8.95 -55.23 51.97
N ARG A 8 -7.74 -55.65 52.38
CA ARG A 8 -6.49 -55.14 51.79
C ARG A 8 -6.36 -55.48 50.30
N ARG A 9 -6.81 -56.67 49.86
CA ARG A 9 -6.85 -57.03 48.44
C ARG A 9 -7.75 -56.11 47.63
N LYS A 10 -9.00 -55.89 48.07
CA LYS A 10 -9.95 -54.98 47.39
C LYS A 10 -9.41 -53.54 47.32
N LYS A 11 -8.76 -53.08 48.38
CA LYS A 11 -8.14 -51.75 48.42
C LYS A 11 -6.97 -51.62 47.43
N ARG A 12 -6.18 -52.70 47.28
CA ARG A 12 -5.07 -52.77 46.33
C ARG A 12 -5.53 -52.80 44.88
N GLU A 13 -6.56 -53.60 44.56
CA GLU A 13 -7.19 -53.60 43.23
C GLU A 13 -7.78 -52.24 42.85
N LYS A 14 -8.40 -51.54 43.83
CA LYS A 14 -8.93 -50.19 43.58
C LYS A 14 -7.83 -49.19 43.26
N VAL A 15 -6.72 -49.24 44.00
CA VAL A 15 -5.55 -48.37 43.78
C VAL A 15 -4.87 -48.70 42.46
N GLU A 16 -4.70 -49.97 42.10
CA GLU A 16 -4.16 -50.38 40.79
C GLU A 16 -5.01 -49.86 39.64
N LYS A 17 -6.34 -49.91 39.76
CA LYS A 17 -7.25 -49.36 38.74
C LYS A 17 -7.19 -47.83 38.64
N GLU A 18 -7.16 -47.13 39.77
CA GLU A 18 -6.98 -45.67 39.80
C GLU A 18 -5.62 -45.27 39.19
N GLN A 19 -4.58 -46.08 39.41
CA GLN A 19 -3.25 -45.84 38.85
C GLN A 19 -3.23 -46.03 37.32
N GLU A 20 -3.86 -47.09 36.79
CA GLU A 20 -4.04 -47.27 35.34
C GLU A 20 -4.84 -46.14 34.69
N ASP A 21 -5.91 -45.67 35.34
CA ASP A 21 -6.76 -44.60 34.81
C ASP A 21 -5.99 -43.27 34.76
N LEU A 22 -5.21 -42.97 35.80
CA LEU A 22 -4.32 -41.79 35.84
C LEU A 22 -3.22 -41.87 34.78
N GLU A 23 -2.61 -43.04 34.55
CA GLU A 23 -1.61 -43.22 33.49
C GLU A 23 -2.19 -42.97 32.10
N LYS A 24 -3.41 -43.47 31.83
CA LYS A 24 -4.12 -43.20 30.57
C LYS A 24 -4.46 -41.72 30.40
N GLU A 25 -4.84 -41.03 31.48
CA GLU A 25 -5.12 -39.60 31.45
C GLU A 25 -3.86 -38.76 31.23
N MET A 26 -2.74 -39.15 31.86
CA MET A 26 -1.43 -38.54 31.64
C MET A 26 -0.99 -38.66 30.17
N GLU A 27 -1.18 -39.82 29.55
CA GLU A 27 -0.81 -40.03 28.15
C GLU A 27 -1.65 -39.15 27.20
N LYS A 28 -2.97 -39.08 27.41
CA LYS A 28 -3.85 -38.18 26.67
C LYS A 28 -3.47 -36.70 26.83
N LEU A 29 -3.09 -36.29 28.04
CA LEU A 29 -2.65 -34.92 28.31
C LEU A 29 -1.31 -34.61 27.63
N LYS A 30 -0.38 -35.57 27.57
CA LYS A 30 0.87 -35.44 26.81
C LYS A 30 0.60 -35.27 25.32
N GLU A 31 -0.20 -36.14 24.71
CA GLU A 31 -0.55 -36.03 23.30
C GLU A 31 -1.21 -34.68 22.97
N LYS A 32 -2.13 -34.23 23.83
CA LYS A 32 -2.76 -32.92 23.68
C LYS A 32 -1.77 -31.77 23.81
N LYS A 33 -0.84 -31.85 24.76
CA LYS A 33 0.22 -30.85 24.94
C LYS A 33 1.12 -30.78 23.69
N GLU A 34 1.56 -31.93 23.18
CA GLU A 34 2.37 -31.98 21.95
C GLU A 34 1.61 -31.43 20.74
N GLY A 35 0.31 -31.72 20.62
CA GLY A 35 -0.54 -31.15 19.58
C GLY A 35 -0.62 -29.62 19.65
N LEU A 36 -0.83 -29.07 20.84
CA LEU A 36 -0.86 -27.62 21.08
C LEU A 36 0.50 -26.97 20.83
N GLU A 37 1.61 -27.63 21.19
CA GLU A 37 2.96 -27.13 20.93
C GLU A 37 3.28 -27.08 19.43
N ARG A 38 2.83 -28.09 18.66
CA ARG A 38 2.93 -28.08 17.18
C ARG A 38 2.10 -26.95 16.58
N GLU A 39 0.85 -26.78 17.02
CA GLU A 39 -0.01 -25.70 16.53
C GLU A 39 0.56 -24.30 16.84
N SER A 40 1.08 -24.12 18.06
CA SER A 40 1.74 -22.88 18.48
C SER A 40 2.96 -22.57 17.61
N SER A 41 3.79 -23.59 17.36
CA SER A 41 4.95 -23.50 16.47
C SER A 41 4.55 -23.10 15.04
N LEU A 42 3.48 -23.70 14.50
CA LEU A 42 2.96 -23.37 13.17
C LEU A 42 2.46 -21.92 13.09
N LYS A 43 1.66 -21.49 14.07
CA LYS A 43 1.15 -20.10 14.14
C LYS A 43 2.29 -19.09 14.28
N ARG A 44 3.32 -19.41 15.05
CA ARG A 44 4.52 -18.56 15.19
C ARG A 44 5.25 -18.42 13.86
N ASN A 45 5.42 -19.51 13.12
CA ASN A 45 6.03 -19.48 11.79
C ASN A 45 5.20 -18.65 10.80
N GLN A 46 3.87 -18.80 10.81
CA GLN A 46 2.97 -17.99 9.98
C GLN A 46 3.07 -16.49 10.32
N ALA A 47 3.13 -16.14 11.60
CA ALA A 47 3.30 -14.75 12.02
C ALA A 47 4.62 -14.15 11.50
N ILE A 48 5.72 -14.91 11.57
CA ILE A 48 7.02 -14.50 11.02
C ILE A 48 6.93 -14.31 9.50
N GLN A 49 6.28 -15.23 8.79
CA GLN A 49 6.10 -15.12 7.33
C GLN A 49 5.30 -13.87 6.94
N LEU A 50 4.19 -13.60 7.65
CA LEU A 50 3.37 -12.41 7.43
C LEU A 50 4.15 -11.13 7.72
N GLN A 51 4.92 -11.08 8.80
CA GLN A 51 5.79 -9.94 9.11
C GLN A 51 6.83 -9.70 8.01
N ASN A 52 7.43 -10.76 7.48
CA ASN A 52 8.38 -10.65 6.36
C ASN A 52 7.69 -10.16 5.08
N GLN A 53 6.47 -10.60 4.80
CA GLN A 53 5.69 -10.11 3.65
C GLN A 53 5.37 -8.62 3.79
N VAL A 54 4.92 -8.18 4.97
CA VAL A 54 4.68 -6.75 5.25
C VAL A 54 5.94 -5.94 5.02
N ARG A 55 7.07 -6.37 5.59
CA ARG A 55 8.36 -5.68 5.43
C ARG A 55 8.81 -5.62 3.97
N SER A 56 8.59 -6.69 3.20
CA SER A 56 8.90 -6.73 1.76
C SER A 56 8.04 -5.72 0.99
N MET A 57 6.74 -5.67 1.25
CA MET A 57 5.82 -4.70 0.62
C MET A 57 6.19 -3.25 0.98
N GLU A 58 6.53 -2.98 2.24
CA GLU A 58 6.99 -1.66 2.69
C GLU A 58 8.28 -1.23 1.98
N THR A 59 9.23 -2.18 1.81
CA THR A 59 10.49 -1.92 1.11
C THR A 59 10.26 -1.63 -0.37
N GLN A 60 9.43 -2.43 -1.05
CA GLN A 60 9.07 -2.21 -2.45
C GLN A 60 8.38 -0.85 -2.65
N ARG A 61 7.45 -0.51 -1.76
CA ARG A 61 6.77 0.79 -1.77
C ARG A 61 7.75 1.93 -1.52
N GLY A 62 8.68 1.78 -0.59
CA GLY A 62 9.75 2.75 -0.32
C GLY A 62 10.59 3.02 -1.57
N ASN A 63 11.06 1.96 -2.24
CA ASN A 63 11.86 2.06 -3.46
C ASN A 63 11.11 2.77 -4.60
N HIS A 64 9.80 2.52 -4.75
CA HIS A 64 8.99 3.21 -5.74
C HIS A 64 8.79 4.70 -5.40
N LEU A 65 8.57 5.02 -4.12
CA LEU A 65 8.38 6.41 -3.69
C LEU A 65 9.65 7.25 -3.79
N THR A 66 10.82 6.64 -3.57
CA THR A 66 12.12 7.32 -3.72
C THR A 66 12.41 7.76 -5.16
N ALA A 67 11.73 7.18 -6.16
CA ALA A 67 11.82 7.63 -7.56
C ALA A 67 11.27 9.06 -7.74
N TYR A 68 10.36 9.51 -6.87
CA TYR A 68 9.84 10.88 -6.85
C TYR A 68 10.65 11.82 -5.95
N GLY A 69 11.81 11.35 -5.46
CA GLY A 69 12.72 12.05 -4.57
C GLY A 69 13.04 11.25 -3.32
N GLU A 70 14.31 11.31 -2.90
CA GLU A 70 14.87 10.51 -1.79
C GLU A 70 14.04 10.60 -0.49
N ASN A 71 13.57 11.80 -0.13
CA ASN A 71 12.80 12.03 1.10
C ASN A 71 11.27 11.93 0.92
N MET A 72 10.78 11.50 -0.25
CA MET A 72 9.34 11.43 -0.53
C MET A 72 8.56 10.54 0.47
N PRO A 73 9.06 9.36 0.88
CA PRO A 73 8.37 8.55 1.90
C PRO A 73 8.14 9.32 3.21
N LYS A 74 9.12 10.12 3.63
CA LYS A 74 9.04 10.92 4.86
C LYS A 74 8.07 12.09 4.70
N VAL A 75 8.06 12.76 3.55
CA VAL A 75 7.08 13.81 3.21
C VAL A 75 5.65 13.27 3.30
N LEU A 76 5.36 12.12 2.69
CA LEU A 76 4.03 11.51 2.73
C LEU A 76 3.60 11.14 4.16
N GLU A 77 4.54 10.68 4.98
CA GLU A 77 4.27 10.40 6.39
C GLU A 77 3.98 11.68 7.21
N GLU A 78 4.72 12.77 6.98
CA GLU A 78 4.43 14.08 7.58
C GLU A 78 3.06 14.61 7.15
N ILE A 79 2.73 14.53 5.85
CA ILE A 79 1.41 14.92 5.33
C ILE A 79 0.28 14.13 6.00
N ARG A 80 0.50 12.83 6.23
CA ARG A 80 -0.48 11.94 6.89
C ARG A 80 -0.68 12.27 8.36
N ARG A 81 0.37 12.67 9.06
CA ARG A 81 0.34 13.04 10.49
C ARG A 81 -0.16 14.48 10.73
N GLU A 82 -0.04 15.34 9.73
CA GLU A 82 -0.49 16.72 9.80
C GLU A 82 -2.02 16.82 9.83
N ASN A 83 -2.53 17.62 10.76
CA ASN A 83 -3.97 17.81 11.02
C ASN A 83 -4.44 19.25 10.80
N ARG A 84 -3.54 20.18 10.45
CA ARG A 84 -3.86 21.61 10.24
C ARG A 84 -4.39 21.94 8.84
N TRP A 85 -4.62 20.92 7.99
CA TRP A 85 -5.22 21.08 6.68
C TRP A 85 -6.61 21.74 6.81
N GLN A 86 -6.83 22.84 6.08
CA GLN A 86 -8.05 23.64 6.16
C GLN A 86 -9.19 23.07 5.33
N LYS A 87 -8.86 22.58 4.13
CA LYS A 87 -9.83 21.95 3.22
C LYS A 87 -9.60 20.45 3.20
N ARG A 88 -8.71 20.02 2.32
CA ARG A 88 -8.38 18.62 2.08
C ARG A 88 -6.87 18.43 2.22
N ARG A 89 -6.49 17.25 2.69
CA ARG A 89 -5.11 16.79 2.63
C ARG A 89 -4.59 16.82 1.17
N PRO A 90 -3.33 17.23 0.94
CA PRO A 90 -2.72 17.20 -0.38
C PRO A 90 -2.81 15.83 -1.06
N VAL A 91 -3.01 15.83 -2.37
CA VAL A 91 -2.98 14.62 -3.20
C VAL A 91 -1.74 14.66 -4.09
N GLY A 92 -0.88 13.64 -3.96
CA GLY A 92 0.34 13.51 -4.73
C GLY A 92 1.34 12.53 -4.07
N PRO A 93 2.53 12.32 -4.66
CA PRO A 93 2.92 12.84 -5.98
C PRO A 93 2.07 12.17 -7.08
N PHE A 94 1.71 12.93 -8.13
CA PHE A 94 0.75 12.48 -9.15
C PHE A 94 1.10 11.12 -9.77
N GLY A 95 2.38 10.83 -10.02
CA GLY A 95 2.82 9.57 -10.62
C GLY A 95 2.41 8.32 -9.84
N THR A 96 2.16 8.42 -8.52
CA THR A 96 1.66 7.28 -7.73
C THR A 96 0.21 6.89 -8.06
N PHE A 97 -0.53 7.78 -8.74
CA PHE A 97 -1.91 7.59 -9.17
C PHE A 97 -2.02 7.29 -10.67
N VAL A 98 -0.90 7.21 -11.38
CA VAL A 98 -0.86 7.05 -12.84
C VAL A 98 -0.20 5.71 -13.20
N GLN A 99 -0.76 5.01 -14.17
CA GLN A 99 -0.18 3.78 -14.72
C GLN A 99 -0.16 3.83 -16.25
N LEU A 100 0.95 3.43 -16.84
CA LEU A 100 1.13 3.38 -18.28
C LEU A 100 0.50 2.10 -18.86
N LYS A 101 -0.29 2.23 -19.94
CA LYS A 101 -0.86 1.07 -20.66
C LYS A 101 0.07 0.53 -21.75
N TYR A 102 0.81 1.41 -22.41
CA TYR A 102 1.61 1.10 -23.60
C TYR A 102 3.08 1.41 -23.33
N SER A 103 3.89 0.36 -23.08
CA SER A 103 5.28 0.50 -22.66
C SER A 103 6.18 1.17 -23.70
N GLN A 104 5.84 1.12 -25.00
CA GLN A 104 6.63 1.79 -26.03
C GLN A 104 6.66 3.32 -25.86
N TYR A 105 5.67 3.90 -25.17
CA TYR A 105 5.59 5.34 -24.91
C TYR A 105 6.16 5.75 -23.54
N ALA A 106 6.79 4.83 -22.79
CA ALA A 106 7.26 5.11 -21.44
C ALA A 106 8.23 6.30 -21.39
N ASN A 107 9.29 6.27 -22.19
CA ASN A 107 10.32 7.31 -22.17
C ASN A 107 9.79 8.68 -22.60
N ILE A 108 8.93 8.72 -23.63
CA ILE A 108 8.40 9.98 -24.14
C ILE A 108 7.39 10.59 -23.15
N LEU A 109 6.51 9.77 -22.56
CA LEU A 109 5.55 10.24 -21.56
C LEU A 109 6.25 10.63 -20.25
N GLU A 110 7.30 9.92 -19.84
CA GLU A 110 8.11 10.31 -18.69
C GLU A 110 8.78 11.67 -18.92
N SER A 111 9.35 11.91 -20.10
CA SER A 111 9.95 13.20 -20.44
C SER A 111 8.91 14.33 -20.52
N TYR A 112 7.79 14.07 -21.18
CA TYR A 112 6.71 15.04 -21.39
C TYR A 112 5.97 15.41 -20.09
N LEU A 113 5.69 14.43 -19.23
CA LEU A 113 5.02 14.67 -17.95
C LEU A 113 6.00 15.13 -16.88
N GLY A 114 7.23 14.63 -16.89
CA GLY A 114 8.39 15.04 -16.10
C GLY A 114 8.06 15.55 -14.70
N LYS A 115 8.05 16.88 -14.53
CA LYS A 115 7.82 17.54 -13.23
C LYS A 115 6.40 17.36 -12.71
N THR A 116 5.40 17.22 -13.56
CA THR A 116 4.00 17.02 -13.17
C THR A 116 3.83 15.70 -12.42
N LEU A 117 4.56 14.65 -12.77
CA LEU A 117 4.50 13.37 -12.04
C LEU A 117 4.90 13.51 -10.57
N ASN A 118 5.76 14.47 -10.25
CA ASN A 118 6.19 14.76 -8.89
C ASN A 118 5.24 15.70 -8.14
N ALA A 119 4.29 16.33 -8.83
CA ALA A 119 3.48 17.41 -8.30
C ALA A 119 2.45 16.92 -7.26
N PHE A 120 2.05 17.85 -6.40
CA PHE A 120 0.91 17.72 -5.49
C PHE A 120 -0.16 18.74 -5.81
N VAL A 121 -1.42 18.43 -5.48
CA VAL A 121 -2.53 19.38 -5.53
C VAL A 121 -3.15 19.58 -4.14
N VAL A 122 -3.52 20.81 -3.85
CA VAL A 122 -4.28 21.24 -2.66
C VAL A 122 -5.42 22.17 -3.06
N GLU A 123 -6.44 22.31 -2.20
CA GLU A 123 -7.61 23.14 -2.49
C GLU A 123 -7.47 24.61 -2.10
N SER A 124 -6.51 24.95 -1.24
CA SER A 124 -6.37 26.32 -0.71
C SER A 124 -4.93 26.80 -0.69
N PHE A 125 -4.75 28.12 -0.68
CA PHE A 125 -3.42 28.73 -0.55
C PHE A 125 -2.82 28.45 0.84
N GLN A 126 -3.64 28.37 1.89
CA GLN A 126 -3.20 28.03 3.25
C GLN A 126 -2.64 26.60 3.30
N ASP A 127 -3.34 25.64 2.69
CA ASP A 127 -2.85 24.26 2.56
C ASP A 127 -1.57 24.21 1.72
N LYS A 128 -1.46 25.05 0.68
CA LYS A 128 -0.21 25.17 -0.11
C LYS A 128 0.95 25.59 0.78
N GLN A 129 0.79 26.63 1.61
CA GLN A 129 1.86 27.11 2.49
C GLN A 129 2.29 26.02 3.47
N LEU A 130 1.33 25.33 4.08
CA LEU A 130 1.61 24.23 5.00
C LEU A 130 2.38 23.08 4.32
N LEU A 131 1.99 22.71 3.10
CA LEU A 131 2.70 21.69 2.33
C LEU A 131 4.11 22.15 1.93
N ILE A 132 4.28 23.40 1.52
CA ILE A 132 5.59 23.98 1.20
C ILE A 132 6.52 23.92 2.41
N GLU A 133 6.03 24.18 3.62
CA GLU A 133 6.82 24.03 4.84
C GLU A 133 7.29 22.59 5.07
N ILE A 134 6.40 21.61 4.90
CA ILE A 134 6.73 20.18 5.00
C ILE A 134 7.80 19.81 3.96
N LEU A 135 7.62 20.21 2.71
CA LEU A 135 8.57 19.96 1.63
C LEU A 135 9.93 20.59 1.91
N LYS A 136 9.95 21.84 2.40
CA LYS A 136 11.17 22.58 2.73
C LYS A 136 11.95 21.90 3.86
N ARG A 137 11.28 21.44 4.92
CA ARG A 137 11.93 20.70 6.04
C ARG A 137 12.59 19.39 5.59
N ASN A 138 12.16 18.86 4.45
CA ASN A 138 12.67 17.61 3.87
C ASN A 138 13.60 17.82 2.66
N ASN A 139 14.03 19.06 2.40
CA ASN A 139 14.88 19.43 1.24
C ASN A 139 14.23 19.10 -0.12
N MET A 140 12.90 19.21 -0.21
CA MET A 140 12.10 18.89 -1.40
C MET A 140 11.34 20.12 -1.95
N SER A 141 11.88 21.33 -1.75
CA SER A 141 11.23 22.58 -2.19
C SER A 141 11.06 22.71 -3.71
N TYR A 142 11.73 21.87 -4.50
CA TYR A 142 11.61 21.84 -5.96
C TYR A 142 10.33 21.13 -6.45
N ILE A 143 9.63 20.44 -5.56
CA ILE A 143 8.39 19.71 -5.89
C ILE A 143 7.27 20.71 -6.20
N PRO A 144 6.60 20.61 -7.37
CA PRO A 144 5.50 21.50 -7.71
C PRO A 144 4.28 21.29 -6.80
N VAL A 145 3.66 22.39 -6.35
CA VAL A 145 2.39 22.37 -5.61
C VAL A 145 1.35 23.24 -6.32
N MET A 146 0.34 22.58 -6.88
CA MET A 146 -0.81 23.18 -7.54
C MET A 146 -1.90 23.54 -6.53
N VAL A 147 -2.56 24.67 -6.73
CA VAL A 147 -3.75 25.05 -5.97
C VAL A 147 -4.91 25.07 -6.93
N ALA A 148 -5.87 24.18 -6.72
CA ALA A 148 -7.06 24.07 -7.55
C ALA A 148 -8.23 23.58 -6.71
N PRO A 149 -9.47 24.01 -6.98
CA PRO A 149 -10.63 23.38 -6.36
C PRO A 149 -10.72 21.90 -6.76
N TYR A 150 -11.39 21.08 -5.94
CA TYR A 150 -11.83 19.76 -6.37
C TYR A 150 -12.96 19.91 -7.40
N ASP A 151 -12.58 19.90 -8.67
CA ASP A 151 -13.47 20.00 -9.82
C ASP A 151 -13.27 18.80 -10.75
N LEU A 152 -14.36 18.11 -11.07
CA LEU A 152 -14.40 16.95 -11.95
C LEU A 152 -15.06 17.31 -13.28
N PHE A 153 -14.64 18.43 -13.86
CA PHE A 153 -15.16 18.92 -15.14
C PHE A 153 -15.06 17.86 -16.25
N GLU A 154 -15.98 18.00 -17.21
CA GLU A 154 -16.03 17.22 -18.45
C GLU A 154 -14.96 17.73 -19.43
N TYR A 155 -14.21 16.80 -20.03
CA TYR A 155 -13.09 17.10 -20.93
C TYR A 155 -13.24 16.43 -22.31
N ALA A 156 -14.35 15.72 -22.55
CA ALA A 156 -14.56 14.96 -23.78
C ALA A 156 -14.54 15.85 -25.04
N GLU A 157 -15.01 17.09 -24.95
CA GLU A 157 -14.96 18.06 -26.07
C GLU A 157 -13.53 18.43 -26.48
N GLY A 158 -12.56 18.24 -25.60
CA GLY A 158 -11.14 18.48 -25.87
C GLY A 158 -10.41 17.27 -26.48
N GLU A 159 -11.06 16.11 -26.55
CA GLU A 159 -10.44 14.92 -27.11
C GLU A 159 -10.55 14.88 -28.65
N PRO A 160 -9.49 14.45 -29.36
CA PRO A 160 -9.55 14.20 -30.80
C PRO A 160 -10.36 12.92 -31.10
N ASP A 161 -10.55 12.64 -32.39
CA ASP A 161 -11.20 11.41 -32.88
C ASP A 161 -10.62 10.15 -32.19
N GLU A 162 -11.48 9.16 -31.92
CA GLU A 162 -11.14 7.92 -31.21
C GLU A 162 -10.00 7.14 -31.85
N GLN A 163 -9.78 7.30 -33.17
CA GLN A 163 -8.67 6.65 -33.88
C GLN A 163 -7.29 7.11 -33.40
N HIS A 164 -7.18 8.29 -32.78
CA HIS A 164 -5.90 8.83 -32.32
C HIS A 164 -5.61 8.42 -30.87
N LEU A 165 -4.47 7.77 -30.65
CA LEU A 165 -4.00 7.51 -29.30
C LEU A 165 -3.50 8.81 -28.68
N THR A 166 -4.11 9.24 -27.56
CA THR A 166 -3.63 10.39 -26.80
C THR A 166 -2.87 9.97 -25.54
N ALA A 167 -2.10 10.90 -24.97
CA ALA A 167 -1.44 10.69 -23.69
C ALA A 167 -2.46 10.30 -22.59
N LEU A 168 -3.64 10.91 -22.59
CA LEU A 168 -4.73 10.53 -21.68
C LEU A 168 -5.17 9.08 -21.89
N ARG A 169 -5.41 8.67 -23.14
CA ARG A 169 -5.85 7.31 -23.49
C ARG A 169 -4.77 6.26 -23.19
N ALA A 170 -3.50 6.63 -23.29
CA ALA A 170 -2.35 5.79 -22.97
C ALA A 170 -2.10 5.57 -21.47
N LEU A 171 -2.81 6.29 -20.60
CA LEU A 171 -2.65 6.23 -19.15
C LEU A 171 -3.93 5.74 -18.46
N THR A 172 -3.76 5.13 -17.28
CA THR A 172 -4.82 4.78 -16.34
C THR A 172 -4.63 5.59 -15.06
N PHE A 173 -5.73 6.11 -14.50
CA PHE A 173 -5.70 6.96 -13.32
C PHE A 173 -6.46 6.30 -12.16
N LYS A 174 -5.88 6.36 -10.96
CA LYS A 174 -6.52 5.91 -9.70
C LYS A 174 -7.25 7.04 -8.98
N ASP A 175 -6.96 8.28 -9.33
CA ASP A 175 -7.56 9.48 -8.76
C ASP A 175 -7.99 10.44 -9.87
N GLU A 176 -9.29 10.74 -9.92
CA GLU A 176 -9.90 11.56 -10.98
C GLU A 176 -9.51 13.04 -10.88
N TRP A 177 -9.16 13.53 -9.70
CA TRP A 177 -8.71 14.91 -9.52
C TRP A 177 -7.29 15.07 -10.05
N VAL A 178 -6.40 14.12 -9.78
CA VAL A 178 -5.07 14.05 -10.40
C VAL A 178 -5.20 14.04 -11.92
N LYS A 179 -6.12 13.23 -12.47
CA LYS A 179 -6.42 13.21 -13.91
C LYS A 179 -6.80 14.60 -14.45
N ARG A 180 -7.73 15.31 -13.80
CA ARG A 180 -8.13 16.68 -14.21
C ARG A 180 -6.97 17.67 -14.11
N GLN A 181 -6.15 17.57 -13.07
CA GLN A 181 -4.97 18.44 -12.96
C GLN A 181 -3.95 18.17 -14.07
N MET A 182 -3.75 16.91 -14.48
CA MET A 182 -2.87 16.59 -15.60
C MET A 182 -3.44 17.01 -16.96
N ILE A 183 -4.77 16.97 -17.14
CA ILE A 183 -5.47 17.59 -18.28
C ILE A 183 -5.17 19.09 -18.33
N ILE A 184 -5.36 19.81 -17.23
CA ILE A 184 -5.10 21.25 -17.17
C ILE A 184 -3.61 21.56 -17.43
N ALA A 185 -2.71 20.87 -16.73
CA ALA A 185 -1.29 21.20 -16.70
C ALA A 185 -0.53 20.78 -17.96
N ASN A 186 -0.90 19.65 -18.56
CA ASN A 186 -0.15 19.06 -19.66
C ASN A 186 -0.94 19.01 -20.97
N LYS A 187 -2.28 19.11 -20.95
CA LYS A 187 -3.14 18.87 -22.13
C LYS A 187 -3.08 17.42 -22.63
N ILE A 188 -3.10 16.47 -21.70
CA ILE A 188 -2.99 15.03 -22.01
C ILE A 188 -4.17 14.51 -22.85
N GLU A 189 -5.33 15.15 -22.75
CA GLU A 189 -6.56 14.84 -23.50
C GLU A 189 -6.40 15.06 -25.00
N SER A 190 -5.59 16.06 -25.40
CA SER A 190 -5.42 16.46 -26.79
C SER A 190 -4.01 16.19 -27.34
N THR A 191 -3.10 15.65 -26.53
CA THR A 191 -1.74 15.32 -26.95
C THR A 191 -1.71 13.94 -27.59
N ILE A 192 -1.56 13.89 -28.92
CA ILE A 192 -1.52 12.65 -29.70
C ILE A 192 -0.12 12.01 -29.59
N LEU A 193 -0.10 10.68 -29.47
CA LEU A 193 1.09 9.85 -29.50
C LEU A 193 1.19 9.15 -30.85
N MET A 194 2.33 9.28 -31.50
CA MET A 194 2.63 8.65 -32.78
C MET A 194 3.91 7.82 -32.66
N GLU A 195 3.98 6.70 -33.38
CA GLU A 195 5.16 5.84 -33.37
C GLU A 195 6.28 6.40 -34.24
N ASN A 196 5.92 7.05 -35.37
CA ASN A 196 6.86 7.60 -36.33
C ASN A 196 6.72 9.12 -36.43
N ARG A 197 7.85 9.82 -36.43
CA ARG A 197 7.89 11.28 -36.58
C ARG A 197 7.41 11.75 -37.96
N GLU A 198 7.56 10.93 -38.99
CA GLU A 198 7.13 11.23 -40.37
C GLU A 198 5.60 11.27 -40.53
N GLU A 199 4.84 10.68 -39.61
CA GLU A 199 3.37 10.75 -39.60
C GLU A 199 2.84 12.02 -38.91
N ALA A 200 3.73 12.81 -38.29
CA ALA A 200 3.39 14.00 -37.51
C ALA A 200 3.57 15.33 -38.26
N ASP A 201 4.30 15.32 -39.38
CA ASP A 201 4.58 16.47 -40.26
C ASP A 201 3.61 16.51 -41.45
#